data_AF-A0A934TMS7-F1
#
_entry.id   AF-A0A934TMS7-F1
#
_cell.length_a   1.000
_cell.length_b   1.000
_cell.length_c   1.000
_cell.angle_alpha   90.00
_cell.angle_beta   90.00
_cell.angle_gamma   90.00
#
_symmetry.space_group_name_H-M   'P 1'
#
loop_
_entity.id
_entity.type
_entity.pdbx_description
1 polymer ?
#
loop_
_entity_poly.entity_id
_entity_poly.type
_entity_poly.pdbx_seq_one_letter_code
_entity_poly.pdbx_strand_id
1 'polypeptide(L)'
;MVRRAAQPGAQQPDHPLAPARRRGPAGRGEPALSHGARPAPRGAGRQLGDGVAMTRAITAGLGLAFALGLAACSGGQRDSTTATETQLPGLERLVGGGRDAPPLVIVAPGAASAPLGAEIPARDARATLVRVGRNGAVTTWRSADAVGLSLRAPGVLVATRGLGEDLHIADAAATAAALAAGRDGAVPRSHDRLGGDQRLVRTRLDCTLTRTGRDTLTLEGTSRTADRHEEACTPEGGGPGFVNRYWRDPASGAVLASEQWIGPELGHVRLVHPAD
;
A
#
# COMPACT_ATOMS: atom_id res chain seq x y z
N MET A 1 26.31 -67.87 -14.82
CA MET A 1 25.76 -67.40 -13.53
C MET A 1 25.94 -65.88 -13.51
N VAL A 2 24.98 -64.97 -13.41
CA VAL A 2 23.52 -64.96 -13.25
C VAL A 2 22.99 -63.72 -14.00
N ARG A 3 22.10 -64.00 -14.97
CA ARG A 3 20.89 -63.28 -15.44
C ARG A 3 20.65 -61.81 -15.03
N ARG A 4 20.58 -60.94 -16.05
CA ARG A 4 19.76 -59.71 -16.09
C ARG A 4 18.28 -60.08 -15.99
N ALA A 5 17.56 -59.46 -15.05
CA ALA A 5 16.11 -59.46 -15.01
C ALA A 5 15.57 -58.21 -15.73
N ALA A 6 14.77 -58.45 -16.75
CA ALA A 6 13.87 -57.50 -17.39
C ALA A 6 12.48 -58.14 -17.36
N GLN A 7 11.44 -57.36 -17.05
CA GLN A 7 10.01 -57.52 -17.40
C GLN A 7 9.12 -56.71 -16.42
N PRO A 8 7.84 -56.41 -16.74
CA PRO A 8 7.31 -55.88 -17.99
C PRO A 8 6.27 -54.76 -17.76
N GLY A 9 5.90 -54.06 -18.83
CA GLY A 9 4.79 -53.11 -18.86
C GLY A 9 3.41 -53.78 -18.82
N ALA A 10 2.44 -53.08 -18.24
CA ALA A 10 1.00 -53.34 -18.33
C ALA A 10 0.38 -52.06 -18.93
N GLN A 11 0.01 -52.03 -20.22
CA GLN A 11 -1.28 -52.46 -20.80
C GLN A 11 -2.51 -51.73 -20.23
N GLN A 12 -2.84 -50.65 -20.94
CA GLN A 12 -4.13 -49.97 -20.98
C GLN A 12 -5.18 -50.85 -21.69
N PRO A 13 -6.43 -50.88 -21.23
CA PRO A 13 -7.55 -51.34 -22.04
C PRO A 13 -8.35 -50.16 -22.60
N ASP A 14 -8.34 -50.04 -23.93
CA ASP A 14 -9.38 -49.38 -24.71
C ASP A 14 -10.56 -50.34 -24.92
N HIS A 15 -11.80 -49.87 -24.75
CA HIS A 15 -12.97 -50.38 -25.48
C HIS A 15 -14.14 -49.37 -25.49
N PRO A 16 -15.06 -49.44 -26.49
CA PRO A 16 -15.70 -48.26 -27.11
C PRO A 16 -17.25 -48.28 -27.10
N LEU A 17 -17.86 -47.26 -27.74
CA LEU A 17 -19.26 -47.14 -28.24
C LEU A 17 -20.34 -46.91 -27.13
N ALA A 18 -21.39 -46.09 -27.24
CA ALA A 18 -22.08 -45.30 -28.27
C ALA A 18 -23.05 -44.29 -27.57
N PRO A 19 -23.72 -43.34 -28.27
CA PRO A 19 -24.44 -42.23 -27.66
C PRO A 19 -25.94 -42.49 -27.42
N ALA A 20 -26.49 -41.93 -26.33
CA ALA A 20 -27.92 -41.96 -26.04
C ALA A 20 -28.58 -40.57 -26.25
N ARG A 21 -29.60 -40.56 -27.11
CA ARG A 21 -30.53 -39.44 -27.38
C ARG A 21 -31.47 -39.16 -26.21
N ARG A 22 -31.79 -37.89 -25.94
CA ARG A 22 -33.09 -37.41 -25.38
C ARG A 22 -33.37 -36.02 -25.97
N ARG A 23 -34.33 -35.86 -26.89
CA ARG A 23 -35.76 -35.47 -26.72
C ARG A 23 -36.00 -34.18 -25.91
N GLY A 24 -36.22 -33.08 -26.65
CA GLY A 24 -37.49 -32.33 -26.65
C GLY A 24 -37.71 -31.22 -25.59
N PRO A 25 -38.55 -30.22 -25.91
CA PRO A 25 -38.32 -28.82 -25.53
C PRO A 25 -39.22 -28.34 -24.38
N ALA A 26 -38.75 -27.35 -23.63
CA ALA A 26 -39.56 -26.56 -22.70
C ALA A 26 -39.62 -25.12 -23.19
N GLY A 27 -40.80 -24.72 -23.69
CA GLY A 27 -41.14 -23.34 -23.96
C GLY A 27 -41.52 -22.60 -22.67
N ARG A 28 -41.00 -21.38 -22.53
CA ARG A 28 -41.54 -20.22 -21.80
C ARG A 28 -40.93 -19.01 -22.56
N GLY A 29 -41.67 -18.07 -23.13
CA GLY A 29 -42.79 -17.35 -22.56
C GLY A 29 -42.28 -16.00 -22.03
N GLU A 30 -41.79 -15.13 -22.90
CA GLU A 30 -41.41 -13.74 -22.59
C GLU A 30 -42.28 -12.78 -23.43
N PRO A 31 -43.06 -11.90 -22.81
CA PRO A 31 -43.48 -10.66 -23.44
C PRO A 31 -42.62 -9.50 -22.92
N ALA A 32 -41.81 -8.92 -23.81
CA ALA A 32 -41.12 -7.66 -23.59
C ALA A 32 -42.13 -6.50 -23.58
N LEU A 33 -42.29 -5.85 -22.42
CA LEU A 33 -43.05 -4.61 -22.29
C LEU A 33 -42.12 -3.40 -22.48
N SER A 34 -42.25 -2.82 -23.68
CA SER A 34 -42.16 -1.41 -24.06
C SER A 34 -41.86 -0.41 -22.93
N HIS A 35 -40.68 0.22 -22.98
CA HIS A 35 -40.44 1.51 -22.33
C HIS A 35 -40.59 2.62 -23.36
N GLY A 36 -41.71 3.35 -23.26
CA GLY A 36 -41.99 4.53 -24.06
C GLY A 36 -41.03 5.67 -23.73
N ALA A 37 -40.31 6.13 -24.75
CA ALA A 37 -39.57 7.38 -24.73
C ALA A 37 -40.56 8.57 -24.68
N ARG A 38 -40.30 9.54 -23.81
CA ARG A 38 -40.91 10.88 -23.88
C ARG A 38 -39.83 11.97 -23.92
N PRO A 39 -40.10 13.09 -24.61
CA PRO A 39 -39.08 13.98 -25.16
C PRO A 39 -38.67 15.12 -24.22
N ALA A 40 -37.49 15.67 -24.52
CA ALA A 40 -36.92 16.88 -23.93
C ALA A 40 -37.68 18.16 -24.31
N PRO A 41 -37.73 19.18 -23.45
CA PRO A 41 -38.12 20.53 -23.85
C PRO A 41 -36.92 21.34 -24.37
N ARG A 42 -37.15 22.00 -25.51
CA ARG A 42 -36.35 23.10 -26.08
C ARG A 42 -36.68 24.41 -25.38
N GLY A 43 -35.71 25.32 -25.39
CA GLY A 43 -35.90 26.76 -25.14
C GLY A 43 -34.83 27.27 -24.18
N ALA A 44 -34.17 28.40 -24.39
CA ALA A 44 -34.22 29.39 -25.44
C ALA A 44 -32.89 30.16 -25.37
N GLY A 45 -32.35 30.55 -26.51
CA GLY A 45 -31.19 31.42 -26.57
C GLY A 45 -31.53 32.80 -26.02
N ARG A 46 -30.52 33.46 -25.44
CA ARG A 46 -30.47 34.91 -25.48
C ARG A 46 -29.01 35.37 -25.57
N GLN A 47 -28.81 36.13 -26.64
CA GLN A 47 -27.58 36.74 -27.12
C GLN A 47 -27.32 38.07 -26.40
N LEU A 48 -26.04 38.46 -26.44
CA LEU A 48 -25.50 39.83 -26.55
C LEU A 48 -25.67 40.79 -25.36
N GLY A 49 -24.51 41.21 -24.85
CA GLY A 49 -24.31 42.41 -24.06
C GLY A 49 -22.86 42.86 -24.27
N ASP A 50 -22.74 44.01 -24.91
CA ASP A 50 -21.56 44.54 -25.60
C ASP A 50 -20.36 44.89 -24.70
N GLY A 51 -19.19 44.87 -25.32
CA GLY A 51 -17.95 45.35 -24.74
C GLY A 51 -17.86 46.88 -24.72
N VAL A 52 -17.05 47.39 -23.80
CA VAL A 52 -16.48 48.74 -23.86
C VAL A 52 -15.02 48.66 -23.41
N ALA A 53 -14.14 48.87 -24.39
CA ALA A 53 -12.95 49.75 -24.41
C ALA A 53 -11.94 49.70 -23.22
N MET A 54 -10.64 49.95 -23.40
CA MET A 54 -10.01 50.87 -24.33
C MET A 54 -8.52 50.53 -24.42
N THR A 55 -8.01 50.48 -25.64
CA THR A 55 -6.62 50.18 -25.97
C THR A 55 -5.76 51.44 -25.91
N ARG A 56 -4.73 51.38 -25.05
CA ARG A 56 -3.34 51.94 -25.13
C ARG A 56 -3.04 53.35 -25.67
N ALA A 57 -1.96 53.88 -25.05
CA ALA A 57 -0.97 54.86 -25.55
C ALA A 57 -1.34 56.36 -25.37
N ILE A 58 -0.45 57.31 -25.00
CA ILE A 58 1.01 57.37 -24.91
C ILE A 58 1.43 58.66 -24.14
N THR A 59 2.51 58.55 -23.34
CA THR A 59 3.55 59.54 -22.94
C THR A 59 3.28 60.88 -22.22
N ALA A 60 4.01 60.97 -21.09
CA ALA A 60 4.97 62.01 -20.70
C ALA A 60 4.51 63.27 -19.93
N GLY A 61 5.02 63.36 -18.69
CA GLY A 61 5.72 64.57 -18.22
C GLY A 61 5.13 65.26 -17.00
N LEU A 62 5.96 65.35 -15.95
CA LEU A 62 5.90 66.23 -14.77
C LEU A 62 4.88 65.90 -13.66
N GLY A 63 5.42 65.63 -12.46
CA GLY A 63 4.63 65.55 -11.24
C GLY A 63 5.44 65.05 -10.05
N LEU A 64 6.47 65.82 -9.69
CA LEU A 64 7.32 65.63 -8.53
C LEU A 64 6.49 65.57 -7.23
N ALA A 65 6.89 64.65 -6.33
CA ALA A 65 6.54 64.55 -4.91
C ALA A 65 5.14 64.05 -4.54
N PHE A 66 5.02 62.76 -4.16
CA PHE A 66 4.28 62.37 -2.96
C PHE A 66 4.65 60.93 -2.50
N ALA A 67 5.03 60.83 -1.22
CA ALA A 67 4.98 59.66 -0.30
C ALA A 67 5.67 58.34 -0.72
N LEU A 68 6.88 58.06 -0.22
CA LEU A 68 7.16 57.36 1.07
C LEU A 68 6.46 56.00 1.23
N GLY A 69 7.25 54.93 1.10
CA GLY A 69 6.95 53.62 1.67
C GLY A 69 7.49 52.46 0.85
N LEU A 70 8.79 52.15 0.97
CA LEU A 70 9.43 50.83 0.72
C LEU A 70 10.97 50.97 0.90
N ALA A 71 11.42 51.23 2.12
CA ALA A 71 12.83 51.06 2.52
C ALA A 71 12.94 50.94 4.05
N ALA A 72 12.65 49.75 4.56
CA ALA A 72 12.96 49.28 5.91
C ALA A 72 13.33 47.79 5.74
N CYS A 73 14.51 47.27 6.07
CA CYS A 73 15.65 47.81 6.79
C CYS A 73 16.95 47.33 6.12
N SER A 74 17.83 48.26 5.75
CA SER A 74 19.27 48.01 5.67
C SER A 74 19.91 48.63 6.91
N GLY A 75 20.69 47.86 7.66
CA GLY A 75 21.58 48.39 8.70
C GLY A 75 21.50 47.64 10.02
N GLY A 76 22.59 46.98 10.38
CA GLY A 76 22.76 46.39 11.70
C GLY A 76 23.97 45.47 11.80
N GLN A 77 25.16 46.00 11.51
CA GLN A 77 26.42 45.42 11.99
C GLN A 77 26.31 45.30 13.52
N ARG A 78 26.28 44.08 14.05
CA ARG A 78 26.36 43.83 15.49
C ARG A 78 27.78 43.43 15.83
N ASP A 79 28.53 44.42 16.29
CA ASP A 79 29.59 44.17 17.26
C ASP A 79 28.92 43.61 18.52
N SER A 80 29.20 42.35 18.80
CA SER A 80 28.91 41.75 20.11
C SER A 80 30.24 41.58 20.83
N THR A 81 30.68 42.65 21.47
CA THR A 81 31.60 42.57 22.60
C THR A 81 30.95 41.75 23.72
N THR A 82 31.67 40.71 24.14
CA THR A 82 31.69 40.17 25.51
C THR A 82 30.34 39.69 26.06
N ALA A 83 29.89 38.54 25.56
CA ALA A 83 29.00 37.68 26.35
C ALA A 83 29.86 36.90 27.35
N THR A 84 29.61 37.15 28.62
CA THR A 84 30.17 36.46 29.78
C THR A 84 30.21 34.95 29.57
N GLU A 85 31.43 34.43 29.59
CA GLU A 85 31.78 33.03 29.53
C GLU A 85 31.11 32.28 30.68
N THR A 86 29.91 31.75 30.45
CA THR A 86 29.41 30.62 31.25
C THR A 86 29.79 29.38 30.46
N GLN A 87 31.00 28.88 30.75
CA GLN A 87 31.50 27.63 30.19
C GLN A 87 30.48 26.52 30.53
N LEU A 88 29.70 26.11 29.55
CA LEU A 88 29.02 24.82 29.56
C LEU A 88 29.99 23.82 28.91
N PRO A 89 30.78 23.07 29.70
CA PRO A 89 31.67 22.06 29.13
C PRO A 89 30.82 21.02 28.42
N GLY A 90 31.03 20.84 27.11
CA GLY A 90 30.48 19.71 26.35
C GLY A 90 29.78 20.04 25.02
N LEU A 91 29.51 21.31 24.71
CA LEU A 91 28.85 21.65 23.43
C LEU A 91 29.77 21.53 22.20
N GLU A 92 31.08 21.48 22.41
CA GLU A 92 32.08 21.40 21.33
C GLU A 92 32.01 20.07 20.54
N ARG A 93 31.42 19.01 21.13
CA ARG A 93 31.21 17.73 20.43
C ARG A 93 30.01 17.73 19.48
N LEU A 94 29.12 18.72 19.55
CA LEU A 94 27.94 18.80 18.67
C LEU A 94 28.25 19.46 17.31
N VAL A 95 29.40 20.13 17.19
CA VAL A 95 29.84 20.79 15.94
C VAL A 95 30.99 20.01 15.27
N GLY A 96 31.35 18.84 15.82
CA GLY A 96 32.34 17.93 15.24
C GLY A 96 31.80 17.25 13.98
N GLY A 97 32.19 17.76 12.82
CA GLY A 97 31.82 17.23 11.51
C GLY A 97 32.25 15.77 11.31
N GLY A 98 31.26 14.88 11.28
CA GLY A 98 31.34 13.56 10.66
C GLY A 98 30.24 13.46 9.61
N ARG A 99 30.61 13.25 8.34
CA ARG A 99 29.72 13.21 7.18
C ARG A 99 28.90 11.90 7.06
N ASP A 100 28.65 11.22 8.18
CA ASP A 100 27.82 10.02 8.26
C ASP A 100 26.93 10.08 9.51
N ALA A 101 26.20 11.18 9.69
CA ALA A 101 25.12 11.20 10.66
C ALA A 101 23.97 10.34 10.11
N PRO A 102 23.56 9.25 10.78
CA PRO A 102 22.36 8.51 10.40
C PRO A 102 21.17 9.49 10.37
N PRO A 103 20.18 9.30 9.49
CA PRO A 103 19.05 10.21 9.41
C PRO A 103 18.43 10.37 10.80
N LEU A 104 18.36 11.62 11.28
CA LEU A 104 17.75 11.93 12.57
C LEU A 104 16.26 11.55 12.50
N VAL A 105 15.92 10.40 13.08
CA VAL A 105 14.54 9.97 13.26
C VAL A 105 14.03 10.56 14.57
N ILE A 106 13.34 11.69 14.49
CA ILE A 106 12.62 12.25 15.64
C ILE A 106 11.42 11.33 15.91
N VAL A 107 11.54 10.49 16.94
CA VAL A 107 10.41 9.75 17.51
C VAL A 107 9.80 10.64 18.58
N ALA A 108 8.51 10.96 18.46
CA ALA A 108 7.79 11.66 19.52
C ALA A 108 7.87 10.82 20.81
N PRO A 109 8.40 11.35 21.93
CA PRO A 109 8.43 10.64 23.19
C PRO A 109 6.98 10.56 23.71
N GLY A 110 6.42 9.35 23.81
CA GLY A 110 5.05 9.24 24.32
C GLY A 110 4.39 7.85 24.37
N ALA A 111 4.85 6.87 23.58
CA ALA A 111 4.47 5.47 23.80
C ALA A 111 5.46 4.59 23.05
N ALA A 112 6.30 3.84 23.76
CA ALA A 112 6.94 2.68 23.16
C ALA A 112 5.81 1.66 22.87
N SER A 113 5.19 1.77 21.69
CA SER A 113 4.27 0.75 21.22
C SER A 113 5.05 -0.54 21.01
N ALA A 114 4.42 -1.68 21.27
CA ALA A 114 4.98 -2.97 20.90
C ALA A 114 5.46 -2.93 19.43
N PRO A 115 6.67 -3.43 19.15
CA PRO A 115 7.26 -3.29 17.82
C PRO A 115 6.63 -4.26 16.81
N LEU A 116 6.78 -3.93 15.54
CA LEU A 116 6.48 -4.84 14.43
C LEU A 116 7.78 -5.56 14.02
N GLY A 117 7.77 -6.89 14.02
CA GLY A 117 8.88 -7.69 13.47
C GLY A 117 8.71 -7.89 11.97
N ALA A 118 9.80 -7.77 11.19
CA ALA A 118 9.79 -7.97 9.74
C ALA A 118 10.93 -8.88 9.24
N GLU A 119 10.52 -9.92 8.51
CA GLU A 119 11.22 -10.87 7.60
C GLU A 119 11.26 -10.45 6.13
N ILE A 120 12.40 -10.20 5.47
CA ILE A 120 12.47 -10.28 3.99
C ILE A 120 13.41 -11.43 3.59
N PRO A 121 12.88 -12.63 3.31
CA PRO A 121 13.70 -13.81 3.03
C PRO A 121 14.61 -13.65 1.81
N ALA A 122 14.14 -12.96 0.76
CA ALA A 122 14.92 -12.73 -0.46
C ALA A 122 16.21 -11.93 -0.24
N ARG A 123 16.32 -11.24 0.91
CA ARG A 123 17.49 -10.45 1.30
C ARG A 123 18.21 -11.01 2.53
N ASP A 124 17.76 -12.13 3.08
CA ASP A 124 18.17 -12.63 4.40
C ASP A 124 18.17 -11.51 5.48
N ALA A 125 17.18 -10.63 5.40
CA ALA A 125 17.12 -9.41 6.19
C ALA A 125 16.01 -9.48 7.23
N ARG A 126 16.32 -9.06 8.47
CA ARG A 126 15.39 -8.98 9.60
C ARG A 126 15.44 -7.59 10.22
N ALA A 127 14.29 -7.04 10.57
CA ALA A 127 14.21 -5.75 11.23
C ALA A 127 13.10 -5.72 12.28
N THR A 128 13.31 -4.86 13.28
CA THR A 128 12.29 -4.44 14.23
C THR A 128 11.88 -3.01 13.87
N LEU A 129 10.59 -2.78 13.68
CA LEU A 129 10.05 -1.49 13.30
C LEU A 129 9.25 -0.89 14.47
N VAL A 130 9.38 0.41 14.63
CA VAL A 130 8.60 1.19 15.59
C VAL A 130 7.49 1.94 14.88
N ARG A 131 6.37 2.15 15.56
CA ARG A 131 5.26 2.95 15.04
C ARG A 131 5.68 4.42 14.98
N VAL A 132 5.65 5.02 13.80
CA VAL A 132 6.02 6.44 13.59
C VAL A 132 4.83 7.32 13.24
N GLY A 133 3.67 6.74 12.94
CA GLY A 133 2.46 7.50 12.69
C GLY A 133 1.23 6.62 12.48
N ARG A 134 0.06 7.23 12.53
CA ARG A 134 -1.21 6.60 12.20
C ARG A 134 -2.12 7.62 11.52
N ASN A 135 -2.72 7.23 10.41
CA ASN A 135 -3.74 8.00 9.70
C ASN A 135 -4.97 7.11 9.48
N GLY A 136 -6.03 7.37 10.24
CA GLY A 136 -7.23 6.54 10.25
C GLY A 136 -6.93 5.07 10.59
N ALA A 137 -7.24 4.18 9.65
CA ALA A 137 -7.01 2.74 9.80
C ALA A 137 -5.58 2.30 9.40
N VAL A 138 -4.74 3.20 8.91
CA VAL A 138 -3.38 2.88 8.45
C VAL A 138 -2.36 3.32 9.49
N THR A 139 -1.52 2.38 9.91
CA THR A 139 -0.38 2.61 10.80
C THR A 139 0.90 2.53 10.00
N THR A 140 1.79 3.50 10.18
CA THR A 140 3.11 3.53 9.54
C THR A 140 4.17 3.13 10.55
N TRP A 141 4.99 2.16 10.15
CA TRP A 141 6.07 1.56 10.90
C TRP A 141 7.40 1.89 10.21
N ARG A 142 8.46 2.11 10.98
CA ARG A 142 9.79 2.39 10.44
C ARG A 142 10.88 1.69 11.24
N SER A 143 11.85 1.10 10.55
CA SER A 143 13.06 0.49 11.13
C SER A 143 14.17 1.53 11.35
N ALA A 144 15.25 1.12 12.01
CA ALA A 144 16.42 1.98 12.25
C ALA A 144 17.15 2.39 10.94
N ASP A 145 17.13 1.55 9.91
CA ASP A 145 17.68 1.82 8.57
C ASP A 145 16.68 2.56 7.65
N ALA A 146 15.65 3.17 8.24
CA ALA A 146 14.65 4.01 7.56
C ALA A 146 13.75 3.30 6.53
N VAL A 147 13.70 1.96 6.52
CA VAL A 147 12.67 1.21 5.78
C VAL A 147 11.31 1.44 6.43
N GLY A 148 10.31 1.78 5.61
CA GLY A 148 8.95 2.08 6.05
C GLY A 148 7.94 1.05 5.56
N LEU A 149 7.03 0.62 6.44
CA LEU A 149 5.89 -0.24 6.11
C LEU A 149 4.60 0.43 6.57
N SER A 150 3.59 0.50 5.70
CA SER A 150 2.25 0.98 6.08
C SER A 150 1.26 -0.18 6.06
N LEU A 151 0.58 -0.38 7.19
CA LEU A 151 -0.36 -1.47 7.42
C LEU A 151 -1.74 -0.90 7.72
N ARG A 152 -2.75 -1.31 6.95
CA ARG A 152 -4.16 -1.09 7.27
C ARG A 152 -4.64 -2.14 8.26
N ALA A 153 -5.37 -1.73 9.30
CA ALA A 153 -6.00 -2.66 10.23
C ALA A 153 -6.87 -3.69 9.47
N PRO A 154 -6.80 -5.00 9.80
CA PRO A 154 -6.16 -5.57 10.98
C PRO A 154 -4.67 -5.97 10.83
N GLY A 155 -3.99 -5.60 9.73
CA GLY A 155 -2.59 -5.99 9.48
C GLY A 155 -2.22 -6.16 8.00
N VAL A 156 -2.99 -5.57 7.08
CA VAL A 156 -2.82 -5.70 5.64
C VAL A 156 -1.88 -4.62 5.12
N LEU A 157 -0.81 -5.00 4.44
CA LEU A 157 0.19 -4.11 3.90
C LEU A 157 -0.35 -3.32 2.69
N VAL A 158 -0.22 -2.00 2.78
CA VAL A 158 -0.70 -1.04 1.79
C VAL A 158 0.40 -0.17 1.18
N ALA A 159 1.61 -0.13 1.76
CA ALA A 159 2.77 0.50 1.13
C ALA A 159 4.09 0.04 1.76
N THR A 160 5.17 0.11 0.99
CA THR A 160 6.56 0.04 1.46
C THR A 160 7.32 1.31 1.06
N ARG A 161 8.40 1.63 1.78
CA ARG A 161 9.34 2.70 1.48
C ARG A 161 10.76 2.27 1.81
N GLY A 162 11.72 2.63 0.95
CA GLY A 162 13.14 2.41 1.19
C GLY A 162 13.63 1.01 0.82
N LEU A 163 12.82 0.23 0.09
CA LEU A 163 13.22 -1.11 -0.39
C LEU A 163 13.75 -1.11 -1.84
N GLY A 164 13.69 0.02 -2.56
CA GLY A 164 14.03 0.12 -3.98
C GLY A 164 12.76 0.00 -4.82
N GLU A 165 12.36 -1.21 -5.16
CA GLU A 165 11.10 -1.52 -5.86
C GLU A 165 9.89 -1.50 -4.90
N ASP A 166 9.58 -0.32 -4.41
CA ASP A 166 8.55 -0.13 -3.39
C ASP A 166 7.13 -0.40 -3.93
N LEU A 167 6.31 -1.02 -3.08
CA LEU A 167 4.86 -0.98 -3.25
C LEU A 167 4.41 0.42 -2.87
N HIS A 168 4.16 1.29 -3.86
CA HIS A 168 3.87 2.70 -3.60
C HIS A 168 2.53 2.85 -2.87
N ILE A 169 1.48 2.23 -3.41
CA ILE A 169 0.13 2.18 -2.86
C ILE A 169 -0.47 0.81 -3.18
N ALA A 170 -1.20 0.22 -2.24
CA ALA A 170 -2.17 -0.83 -2.52
C ALA A 170 -3.54 -0.48 -1.95
N ASP A 171 -4.56 -0.54 -2.80
CA ASP A 171 -5.94 -0.62 -2.33
C ASP A 171 -6.25 -2.08 -2.01
N ALA A 172 -6.29 -2.41 -0.72
CA ALA A 172 -6.62 -3.74 -0.20
C ALA A 172 -7.80 -3.66 0.80
N ALA A 173 -8.73 -2.73 0.56
CA ALA A 173 -9.80 -2.46 1.52
C ALA A 173 -10.71 -3.67 1.75
N ALA A 174 -11.00 -4.43 0.68
CA ALA A 174 -11.80 -5.64 0.73
C ALA A 174 -11.14 -6.75 1.56
N THR A 175 -9.85 -7.02 1.34
CA THR A 175 -9.06 -8.00 2.13
C THR A 175 -9.08 -7.66 3.61
N ALA A 176 -8.80 -6.40 3.94
CA ALA A 176 -8.81 -5.94 5.34
C ALA A 176 -10.20 -6.08 5.99
N ALA A 177 -11.29 -5.77 5.27
CA ALA A 177 -12.64 -5.93 5.78
C ALA A 177 -13.04 -7.40 5.97
N ALA A 178 -12.65 -8.27 5.03
CA ALA A 178 -12.88 -9.71 5.10
C ALA A 178 -12.12 -10.35 6.26
N LEU A 179 -10.82 -10.01 6.41
CA LEU A 179 -10.01 -10.44 7.55
C LEU A 179 -10.57 -9.94 8.87
N ALA A 180 -10.94 -8.67 9.01
CA ALA A 180 -11.53 -8.15 10.24
C ALA A 180 -12.78 -8.96 10.65
N ALA A 181 -13.62 -9.30 9.68
CA ALA A 181 -14.84 -10.07 9.90
C ALA A 181 -14.66 -11.60 9.95
N GLY A 182 -13.47 -12.12 9.64
CA GLY A 182 -13.22 -13.57 9.51
C GLY A 182 -14.08 -14.23 8.41
N ARG A 183 -14.28 -13.53 7.29
CA ARG A 183 -15.08 -14.01 6.15
C ARG A 183 -14.20 -14.38 4.97
N ASP A 184 -14.63 -15.42 4.27
CA ASP A 184 -14.04 -15.85 3.00
C ASP A 184 -14.76 -15.20 1.81
N GLY A 185 -14.12 -15.19 0.64
CA GLY A 185 -14.71 -14.75 -0.62
C GLY A 185 -13.83 -13.82 -1.45
N ALA A 186 -14.43 -13.21 -2.47
CA ALA A 186 -13.76 -12.29 -3.38
C ALA A 186 -13.31 -11.00 -2.65
N VAL A 187 -12.03 -10.65 -2.82
CA VAL A 187 -11.38 -9.50 -2.19
C VAL A 187 -10.49 -8.76 -3.20
N PRO A 188 -11.06 -8.19 -4.28
CA PRO A 188 -10.26 -7.54 -5.32
C PRO A 188 -9.38 -6.44 -4.73
N ARG A 189 -8.18 -6.28 -5.29
CA ARG A 189 -7.21 -5.27 -4.85
C ARG A 189 -6.47 -4.67 -6.04
N SER A 190 -5.75 -3.58 -5.79
CA SER A 190 -4.84 -3.01 -6.79
C SER A 190 -3.51 -2.64 -6.16
N HIS A 191 -2.44 -2.71 -6.95
CA HIS A 191 -1.09 -2.27 -6.58
C HIS A 191 -0.61 -1.21 -7.54
N ASP A 192 -0.10 -0.12 -7.01
CA ASP A 192 0.58 0.93 -7.76
C ASP A 192 2.07 0.87 -7.46
N ARG A 193 2.88 0.87 -8.52
CA ARG A 193 4.35 0.91 -8.44
C ARG A 193 4.89 1.99 -9.36
N LEU A 194 6.05 2.54 -9.02
CA LEU A 194 6.76 3.45 -9.90
C LEU A 194 7.46 2.65 -10.99
N GLY A 195 7.13 2.92 -12.25
CA GLY A 195 7.87 2.41 -13.40
C GLY A 195 9.19 3.17 -13.60
N GLY A 196 10.05 2.64 -14.47
CA GLY A 196 11.34 3.27 -14.79
C GLY A 196 11.24 4.67 -15.42
N ASP A 197 10.06 5.02 -15.97
CA ASP A 197 9.72 6.36 -16.47
C ASP A 197 9.14 7.29 -15.39
N GLN A 198 9.23 6.89 -14.12
CA GLN A 198 8.68 7.59 -12.94
C GLN A 198 7.15 7.75 -12.95
N ARG A 199 6.43 6.95 -13.74
CA ARG A 199 4.97 6.94 -13.73
C ARG A 199 4.45 5.82 -12.84
N LEU A 200 3.31 6.07 -12.18
CA LEU A 200 2.62 5.02 -11.44
C LEU A 200 1.96 4.05 -12.43
N VAL A 201 2.33 2.79 -12.33
CA VAL A 201 1.71 1.67 -13.04
C VAL A 201 0.81 0.94 -12.05
N ARG A 202 -0.49 0.92 -12.36
CA ARG A 202 -1.49 0.20 -11.58
C ARG A 202 -1.72 -1.20 -12.13
N THR A 203 -1.60 -2.20 -11.28
CA THR A 203 -2.01 -3.58 -11.54
C THR A 203 -3.27 -3.89 -10.76
N ARG A 204 -4.35 -4.29 -11.44
CA ARG A 204 -5.55 -4.83 -10.82
C ARG A 204 -5.41 -6.34 -10.59
N LEU A 205 -5.90 -6.80 -9.46
CA LEU A 205 -5.73 -8.15 -8.97
C LEU A 205 -7.08 -8.73 -8.58
N ASP A 206 -7.45 -9.81 -9.24
CA ASP A 206 -8.56 -10.67 -8.81
C ASP A 206 -8.05 -11.54 -7.68
N CYS A 207 -8.58 -11.33 -6.47
CA CYS A 207 -8.15 -12.08 -5.30
C CYS A 207 -9.32 -12.76 -4.59
N THR A 208 -9.05 -13.93 -4.02
CA THR A 208 -9.98 -14.67 -3.17
C THR A 208 -9.30 -14.98 -1.84
N LEU A 209 -9.97 -14.63 -0.74
CA LEU A 209 -9.55 -14.96 0.62
C LEU A 209 -10.27 -16.23 1.05
N THR A 210 -9.53 -17.19 1.61
CA THR A 210 -10.09 -18.44 2.11
C THR A 210 -9.40 -18.85 3.40
N ARG A 211 -10.16 -19.27 4.40
CA ARG A 211 -9.62 -19.90 5.59
C ARG A 211 -9.15 -21.32 5.26
N THR A 212 -7.85 -21.57 5.37
CA THR A 212 -7.22 -22.84 4.98
C THR A 212 -6.80 -23.69 6.17
N GLY A 213 -7.02 -23.21 7.40
CA GLY A 213 -6.75 -24.02 8.59
C GLY A 213 -6.71 -23.22 9.88
N ARG A 214 -6.14 -23.86 10.89
CA ARG A 214 -5.90 -23.31 12.21
C ARG A 214 -4.55 -23.82 12.70
N ASP A 215 -3.71 -22.90 13.14
CA ASP A 215 -2.35 -23.16 13.58
C ASP A 215 -2.14 -22.65 15.01
N THR A 216 -1.16 -23.23 15.69
CA THR A 216 -0.64 -22.71 16.96
C THR A 216 0.69 -22.00 16.66
N LEU A 217 0.75 -20.71 16.93
CA LEU A 217 1.94 -19.88 16.80
C LEU A 217 2.58 -19.68 18.16
N THR A 218 3.91 -19.78 18.23
CA THR A 218 4.68 -19.35 19.42
C THR A 218 5.20 -17.95 19.17
N LEU A 219 4.59 -16.96 19.82
CA LEU A 219 4.92 -15.54 19.70
C LEU A 219 5.45 -15.05 21.04
N GLU A 220 6.69 -14.59 21.09
CA GLU A 220 7.36 -14.12 22.32
C GLU A 220 7.26 -15.13 23.48
N GLY A 221 7.43 -16.42 23.18
CA GLY A 221 7.33 -17.50 24.17
C GLY A 221 5.90 -17.88 24.58
N THR A 222 4.88 -17.21 24.05
CA THR A 222 3.46 -17.51 24.31
C THR A 222 2.85 -18.24 23.12
N SER A 223 2.20 -19.38 23.37
CA SER A 223 1.43 -20.09 22.36
C SER A 223 0.07 -19.43 22.13
N ARG A 224 -0.25 -19.07 20.88
CA ARG A 224 -1.54 -18.51 20.46
C ARG A 224 -2.10 -19.30 19.29
N THR A 225 -3.37 -19.63 19.36
CA THR A 225 -4.09 -20.29 18.25
C THR A 225 -4.62 -19.25 17.28
N ALA A 226 -4.40 -19.44 15.98
CA ALA A 226 -4.83 -18.53 14.93
C ALA A 226 -5.46 -19.27 13.75
N ASP A 227 -6.49 -18.66 13.15
CA ASP A 227 -7.07 -19.12 11.89
C ASP A 227 -6.20 -18.64 10.72
N ARG A 228 -5.66 -19.59 9.96
CA ARG A 228 -4.86 -19.30 8.77
C ARG A 228 -5.78 -19.01 7.60
N HIS A 229 -5.61 -17.82 7.02
CA HIS A 229 -6.28 -17.39 5.80
C HIS A 229 -5.25 -17.21 4.68
N GLU A 230 -5.58 -17.67 3.49
CA GLU A 230 -4.79 -17.46 2.27
C GLU A 230 -5.56 -16.57 1.31
N GLU A 231 -4.90 -15.52 0.81
CA GLU A 231 -5.41 -14.62 -0.23
C GLU A 231 -4.67 -14.93 -1.52
N ALA A 232 -5.29 -15.69 -2.41
CA ALA A 232 -4.75 -16.01 -3.72
C ALA A 232 -5.14 -14.90 -4.71
N CYS A 233 -4.14 -14.30 -5.36
CA CYS A 233 -4.29 -13.15 -6.25
C CYS A 233 -3.73 -13.44 -7.65
N THR A 234 -4.50 -13.09 -8.67
CA THR A 234 -4.08 -13.16 -10.09
C THR A 234 -4.23 -11.80 -10.76
N PRO A 235 -3.21 -11.29 -11.48
CA PRO A 235 -3.33 -10.04 -12.23
C PRO A 235 -4.32 -10.17 -13.40
N GLU A 236 -5.22 -9.20 -13.56
CA GLU A 236 -6.17 -9.15 -14.68
C GLU A 236 -5.47 -9.13 -16.06
N GLY A 237 -4.27 -8.52 -16.12
CA GLY A 237 -3.44 -8.44 -17.33
C GLY A 237 -2.61 -9.69 -17.64
N GLY A 238 -2.76 -10.76 -16.85
CA GLY A 238 -1.95 -11.97 -16.93
C GLY A 238 -0.59 -11.83 -16.22
N GLY A 239 0.20 -12.91 -16.26
CA GLY A 239 1.45 -13.04 -15.51
C GLY A 239 1.29 -13.88 -14.24
N PRO A 240 2.37 -14.04 -13.46
CA PRO A 240 2.35 -14.87 -12.26
C PRO A 240 1.46 -14.23 -11.18
N GLY A 241 0.60 -15.06 -10.57
CA GLY A 241 -0.11 -14.71 -9.34
C GLY A 241 0.77 -14.83 -8.10
N PHE A 242 0.21 -14.47 -6.95
CA PHE A 242 0.84 -14.65 -5.64
C PHE A 242 -0.21 -15.05 -4.61
N VAL A 243 0.25 -15.58 -3.47
CA VAL A 243 -0.60 -15.91 -2.32
C VAL A 243 -0.09 -15.20 -1.09
N ASN A 244 -0.92 -14.39 -0.43
CA ASN A 244 -0.62 -13.87 0.90
C ASN A 244 -1.20 -14.80 1.96
N ARG A 245 -0.56 -14.86 3.12
CA ARG A 245 -1.01 -15.65 4.27
C ARG A 245 -1.21 -14.75 5.49
N TYR A 246 -2.29 -14.97 6.21
CA TYR A 246 -2.63 -14.21 7.41
C TYR A 246 -3.03 -15.17 8.52
N TRP A 247 -2.44 -15.02 9.69
CA TRP A 247 -2.82 -15.75 10.90
C TRP A 247 -3.66 -14.84 11.77
N ARG A 248 -4.98 -14.99 11.66
CA ARG A 248 -5.98 -14.18 12.36
C ARG A 248 -6.33 -14.82 13.70
N ASP A 249 -6.24 -14.07 14.78
CA ASP A 249 -6.80 -14.49 16.06
C ASP A 249 -8.34 -14.60 15.93
N PRO A 250 -8.94 -15.79 16.15
CA PRO A 250 -10.38 -15.96 16.05
C PRO A 250 -11.16 -15.09 17.05
N ALA A 251 -10.58 -14.78 18.22
CA ALA A 251 -11.25 -14.05 19.29
C ALA A 251 -11.25 -12.54 19.06
N SER A 252 -10.08 -11.93 18.83
CA SER A 252 -9.95 -10.48 18.63
C SER A 252 -10.17 -10.02 17.18
N GLY A 253 -9.95 -10.92 16.21
CA GLY A 253 -9.90 -10.58 14.79
C GLY A 253 -8.63 -9.84 14.35
N ALA A 254 -7.66 -9.66 15.24
CA ALA A 254 -6.34 -9.15 14.91
C ALA A 254 -5.54 -10.16 14.07
N VAL A 255 -4.67 -9.66 13.19
CA VAL A 255 -3.68 -10.50 12.50
C VAL A 255 -2.44 -10.58 13.38
N LEU A 256 -2.08 -11.78 13.84
CA LEU A 256 -0.93 -12.01 14.71
C LEU A 256 0.38 -12.13 13.91
N ALA A 257 0.30 -12.74 12.74
CA ALA A 257 1.41 -12.89 11.81
C ALA A 257 0.89 -12.84 10.36
N SER A 258 1.75 -12.50 9.41
CA SER A 258 1.39 -12.52 7.99
C SER A 258 2.59 -12.72 7.08
N GLU A 259 2.37 -13.28 5.91
CA GLU A 259 3.32 -13.33 4.79
C GLU A 259 2.66 -12.61 3.60
N GLN A 260 3.22 -11.47 3.17
CA GLN A 260 2.56 -10.57 2.23
C GLN A 260 3.49 -10.19 1.08
N TRP A 261 2.99 -10.31 -0.15
CA TRP A 261 3.74 -10.00 -1.36
C TRP A 261 3.99 -8.49 -1.47
N ILE A 262 5.26 -8.13 -1.63
CA ILE A 262 5.75 -6.74 -1.70
C ILE A 262 6.35 -6.39 -3.06
N GLY A 263 6.56 -7.36 -3.95
CA GLY A 263 6.99 -7.09 -5.32
C GLY A 263 7.64 -8.29 -6.01
N PRO A 264 7.88 -8.21 -7.32
CA PRO A 264 8.49 -9.31 -8.09
C PRO A 264 9.94 -9.58 -7.68
N GLU A 265 10.70 -8.56 -7.29
CA GLU A 265 12.11 -8.71 -6.89
C GLU A 265 12.25 -9.30 -5.48
N LEU A 266 11.42 -8.84 -4.53
CA LEU A 266 11.56 -9.19 -3.12
C LEU A 266 10.64 -10.32 -2.67
N GLY A 267 9.66 -10.69 -3.49
CA GLY A 267 8.64 -11.66 -3.12
C GLY A 267 7.83 -11.18 -1.93
N HIS A 268 7.93 -11.87 -0.80
CA HIS A 268 7.12 -11.63 0.39
C HIS A 268 7.90 -11.03 1.55
N VAL A 269 7.22 -10.17 2.30
CA VAL A 269 7.60 -9.81 3.67
C VAL A 269 6.83 -10.68 4.66
N ARG A 270 7.52 -11.22 5.66
CA ARG A 270 6.92 -11.90 6.81
C ARG A 270 6.84 -10.92 7.97
N LEU A 271 5.69 -10.83 8.62
CA LEU A 271 5.46 -9.88 9.70
C LEU A 271 4.98 -10.62 10.94
N VAL A 272 5.52 -10.23 12.09
CA VAL A 272 4.97 -10.55 13.41
C VAL A 272 4.39 -9.26 13.97
N HIS A 273 3.08 -9.23 14.14
CA HIS A 273 2.35 -8.04 14.55
C HIS A 273 2.41 -7.88 16.08
N PRO A 274 2.41 -6.63 16.57
CA PRO A 274 2.30 -6.38 18.00
C PRO A 274 1.02 -7.02 18.55
N ALA A 275 1.13 -7.59 19.76
CA ALA A 275 -0.03 -7.98 20.54
C ALA A 275 -0.66 -6.70 21.12
N ASP A 276 -1.64 -6.14 20.41
CA ASP A 276 -2.47 -5.05 20.93
C ASP A 276 -3.52 -5.57 21.93
#